data_AF-A0A7Y4ZBI1-F1
#
_entry.id   AF-A0A7Y4ZBI1-F1
#
_cell.length_a   1.000
_cell.length_b   1.000
_cell.length_c   1.000
_cell.angle_alpha   90.00
_cell.angle_beta   90.00
_cell.angle_gamma   90.00
#
_symmetry.space_group_name_H-M   'P 1'
#
loop_
_entity.id
_entity.type
_entity.pdbx_description
1 polymer ?
#
loop_
_entity_poly.entity_id
_entity_poly.type
_entity_poly.pdbx_seq_one_letter_code
_entity_poly.pdbx_strand_id
1 'polypeptide(L)' 'MNKETIKAFIAWLETASDAEISERRTLILNQSVKTQEGKADIKLALRLLDEEMLARLELGRLSKPS' A
#
# COMPACT_ATOMS: atom_id res chain seq x y z
N MET A 1 9.41 -9.54 4.41
CA MET A 1 8.59 -8.86 5.42
C MET A 1 8.08 -9.97 6.30
N ASN A 2 8.24 -9.84 7.61
CA ASN A 2 7.68 -10.85 8.49
C ASN A 2 6.14 -10.69 8.55
N LYS A 3 5.48 -11.76 8.99
CA LYS A 3 4.01 -11.85 9.05
C LYS A 3 3.39 -10.75 9.93
N GLU A 4 4.05 -10.36 11.01
CA GLU A 4 3.56 -9.34 11.94
C GLU A 4 3.60 -7.95 11.30
N THR A 5 4.67 -7.63 10.55
CA THR A 5 4.78 -6.39 9.78
C THR A 5 3.70 -6.30 8.71
N ILE A 6 3.41 -7.40 8.01
CA ILE A 6 2.34 -7.41 6.99
C ILE A 6 0.98 -7.14 7.64
N LYS A 7 0.67 -7.78 8.78
CA LYS A 7 -0.59 -7.54 9.50
C LYS A 7 -0.72 -6.09 9.97
N ALA A 8 0.32 -5.53 10.56
CA ALA A 8 0.32 -4.14 10.99
C ALA A 8 0.16 -3.18 9.79
N PHE A 9 0.76 -3.52 8.65
CA PHE A 9 0.63 -2.73 7.43
C PHE A 9 -0.80 -2.75 6.89
N ILE A 10 -1.45 -3.92 6.86
CA ILE A 10 -2.86 -4.05 6.46
C ILE A 10 -3.77 -3.27 7.41
N ALA A 11 -3.59 -3.43 8.73
CA ALA A 11 -4.39 -2.70 9.73
C ALA A 11 -4.23 -1.18 9.59
N TRP A 12 -3.03 -0.71 9.20
CA TRP A 12 -2.82 0.70 8.88
C TRP A 12 -3.59 1.12 7.62
N LEU A 13 -3.55 0.31 6.55
CA LEU A 13 -4.30 0.61 5.30
C LEU A 13 -5.80 0.80 5.56
N GLU A 14 -6.41 0.00 6.44
CA GLU A 14 -7.84 0.11 6.77
C GLU A 14 -8.24 1.47 7.36
N THR A 15 -7.29 2.22 7.92
CA THR A 15 -7.54 3.52 8.58
C THR A 15 -6.87 4.69 7.88
N ALA A 16 -5.88 4.42 7.01
CA ALA A 16 -5.13 5.43 6.29
C ALA A 16 -6.00 6.15 5.26
N SER A 17 -5.81 7.46 5.14
CA SER A 17 -6.39 8.26 4.06
C SER A 17 -5.66 8.04 2.72
N ASP A 18 -6.31 8.39 1.61
CA ASP A 18 -5.70 8.27 0.27
C ASP A 18 -4.41 9.08 0.13
N ALA A 19 -4.35 10.24 0.80
CA ALA A 19 -3.16 11.09 0.84
C ALA A 19 -1.99 10.40 1.55
N GLU A 20 -2.24 9.77 2.70
CA GLU A 20 -1.23 9.02 3.46
C GLU A 20 -0.72 7.80 2.68
N ILE A 21 -1.61 7.09 1.97
CA ILE A 21 -1.25 5.98 1.09
C ILE A 21 -0.32 6.45 -0.04
N SER A 22 -0.67 7.57 -0.68
CA SER A 22 0.14 8.16 -1.76
C SER A 22 1.51 8.67 -1.27
N GLU A 23 1.55 9.31 -0.11
CA GLU A 23 2.81 9.74 0.51
C GLU A 23 3.69 8.54 0.85
N ARG A 24 3.11 7.51 1.49
CA ARG A 24 3.83 6.28 1.84
C ARG A 24 4.38 5.56 0.62
N ARG A 25 3.62 5.50 -0.47
CA ARG A 25 4.07 4.95 -1.76
C ARG A 25 5.29 5.70 -2.28
N THR A 26 5.26 7.04 -2.25
CA THR A 26 6.38 7.88 -2.68
C THR A 26 7.62 7.65 -1.81
N LEU A 27 7.45 7.56 -0.49
CA LEU A 27 8.54 7.25 0.43
C LEU A 27 9.18 5.89 0.12
N ILE A 28 8.37 4.85 -0.10
CA ILE A 28 8.86 3.50 -0.42
C ILE A 28 9.59 3.47 -1.76
N LEU A 29 9.08 4.16 -2.79
CA LEU A 29 9.74 4.26 -4.10
C LEU A 29 11.12 4.93 -4.02
N ASN A 30 11.27 5.88 -3.09
CA ASN A 30 12.54 6.58 -2.87
C ASN A 30 13.52 5.82 -1.97
N GLN A 31 13.13 4.67 -1.40
CA GLN A 31 14.04 3.86 -0.59
C GLN A 31 15.05 3.10 -1.46
N SER A 32 16.34 3.30 -1.18
CA SER A 32 17.40 2.51 -1.79
C SER A 32 17.67 1.27 -0.94
N VAL A 33 17.28 0.09 -1.44
CA VAL A 33 17.51 -1.19 -0.77
C VAL A 33 18.41 -2.10 -1.61
N LYS A 34 19.50 -2.56 -1.00
CA LYS A 34 20.55 -3.33 -1.68
C LYS A 34 20.35 -4.84 -1.57
N THR A 35 19.62 -5.32 -0.57
CA THR A 35 19.38 -6.75 -0.33
C THR A 35 18.23 -7.28 -1.20
N GLN A 36 18.30 -8.54 -1.60
CA GLN A 36 17.23 -9.19 -2.38
C GLN A 36 15.94 -9.30 -1.56
N GLU A 37 16.04 -9.68 -0.29
CA GLU A 37 14.90 -9.74 0.62
C GLU A 37 14.23 -8.38 0.78
N GLY A 38 15.02 -7.32 1.00
CA GLY A 38 14.46 -5.99 1.14
C GLY A 38 13.83 -5.44 -0.16
N LYS A 39 14.30 -5.86 -1.34
CA LYS A 39 13.63 -5.56 -2.62
C LYS A 39 12.29 -6.30 -2.75
N ALA A 40 12.23 -7.56 -2.32
CA ALA A 40 10.98 -8.30 -2.28
C ALA A 40 9.96 -7.64 -1.34
N ASP A 41 10.44 -7.11 -0.22
CA ASP A 41 9.64 -6.40 0.78
C ASP A 41 9.06 -5.09 0.25
N ILE A 42 9.90 -4.27 -0.40
CA ILE A 42 9.45 -3.07 -1.09
C ILE A 42 8.39 -3.41 -2.13
N LYS A 43 8.63 -4.44 -2.95
CA LYS A 43 7.70 -4.85 -4.00
C LYS A 43 6.36 -5.30 -3.42
N LEU A 44 6.39 -6.05 -2.31
CA LEU A 44 5.17 -6.46 -1.62
C LEU A 44 4.41 -5.25 -1.06
N ALA A 45 5.10 -4.33 -0.38
CA ALA A 45 4.47 -3.14 0.18
C ALA A 45 3.83 -2.24 -0.90
N LEU A 46 4.52 -2.02 -2.02
CA LEU A 46 3.98 -1.26 -3.14
C LEU A 46 2.72 -1.92 -3.73
N ARG A 47 2.74 -3.25 -3.88
CA ARG A 47 1.59 -3.98 -4.40
C ARG A 47 0.36 -3.81 -3.52
N LEU A 48 0.53 -3.96 -2.20
CA LEU A 48 -0.56 -3.79 -1.24
C LEU A 48 -1.15 -2.37 -1.28
N LEU A 49 -0.31 -1.34 -1.44
CA LEU A 49 -0.76 0.04 -1.59
C LEU A 49 -1.56 0.23 -2.89
N ASP A 50 -1.06 -0.28 -4.01
CA ASP A 50 -1.75 -0.17 -5.30
C ASP A 50 -3.09 -0.94 -5.29
N GLU A 51 -3.14 -2.14 -4.68
CA GLU A 51 -4.36 -2.94 -4.54
C GLU A 51 -5.42 -2.21 -3.69
N GLU A 52 -5.03 -1.60 -2.57
CA GLU A 52 -5.95 -0.83 -1.74
C GLU A 52 -6.50 0.40 -2.46
N MET A 53 -5.65 1.15 -3.17
CA MET A 53 -6.11 2.30 -3.95
C MET A 53 -7.09 1.89 -5.05
N LEU A 54 -6.82 0.78 -5.75
CA LEU A 54 -7.73 0.24 -6.77
C LEU A 54 -9.07 -0.16 -6.15
N ALA A 55 -9.06 -0.81 -4.99
CA ALA A 55 -10.28 -1.19 -4.28
C ALA A 55 -11.13 0.03 -3.90
N ARG A 56 -10.50 1.09 -3.38
CA ARG A 56 -11.18 2.35 -3.04
C ARG A 56 -11.77 3.05 -4.26
N LEU A 57 -11.02 3.11 -5.35
CA LEU A 57 -11.51 3.68 -6.61
C LEU A 57 -12.73 2.92 -7.14
N GLU A 58 -12.70 1.59 -7.08
CA GLU A 58 -13.82 0.74 -7.50
C GLU A 58 -15.05 0.94 -6.60
N LEU A 59 -14.87 1.00 -5.27
CA LEU A 59 -15.95 1.31 -4.33
C LEU A 59 -16.56 2.70 -4.56
N GLY A 60 -15.71 3.70 -4.83
CA GLY A 60 -16.16 5.06 -5.16
C GLY A 60 -16.91 5.12 -6.49
N ARG A 61 -16.53 4.29 -7.46
CA ARG A 61 -17.24 4.14 -8.74
C ARG A 61 -18.60 3.47 -8.56
N LEU A 62 -18.68 2.41 -7.74
CA LEU A 62 -19.92 1.69 -7.43
C LEU A 62 -20.89 2.53 -6.58
N SER A 63 -20.38 3.49 -5.80
CA SER A 63 -21.18 4.35 -4.92
C SER A 63 -21.79 5.58 -5.60
N LYS A 64 -21.42 5.89 -6.85
CA LYS A 64 -22.06 6.96 -7.62
C LYS A 64 -23.22 6.37 -8.45
N PRO A 65 -24.50 6.67 -8.12
CA PRO A 65 -25.60 6.29 -8.99
C PRO A 65 -25.47 7.06 -10.30
N SER A 66 -25.53 6.33 -11.41
CA SER A 66 -25.60 6.91 -12.77
C SER A 66 -26.93 7.60 -13.00
#